data_AF-A0A151RP36-F1
#
_entry.id   AF-A0A151RP36-F1
#
_cell.length_a   1.000
_cell.length_b   1.000
_cell.length_c   1.000
_cell.angle_alpha   90.00
_cell.angle_beta   90.00
_cell.angle_gamma   90.00
#
_symmetry.space_group_name_H-M   'P 1'
#
loop_
_entity.id
_entity.type
_entity.pdbx_description
1 polymer ?
#
loop_
_entity_poly.entity_id
_entity_poly.type
_entity_poly.pdbx_seq_one_letter_code
_entity_poly.pdbx_strand_id
1 'polypeptide(L)' 'MHGITSNSIFVLWNGSRAPAFFHMRGLRQGDPLSPYLFVLCTERLGVMIVSEVEKGRWDPIQISKNGPRISHLFFYS' A
#
# COMPACT_ATOMS: atom_id res chain seq x y z
N MET A 1 -10.10 15.09 12.64
CA MET A 1 -9.49 14.23 11.59
C MET A 1 -10.49 14.10 10.45
N HIS A 2 -10.36 14.93 9.41
CA HIS A 2 -11.28 14.97 8.24
C HIS A 2 -10.64 14.40 6.96
N GLY A 3 -9.46 13.77 7.05
CA GLY A 3 -8.67 13.35 5.88
C GLY A 3 -8.78 11.87 5.50
N ILE A 4 -9.60 11.07 6.20
CA ILE A 4 -9.74 9.63 5.92
C ILE A 4 -11.22 9.25 5.99
N THR A 5 -12.01 9.76 5.04
CA THR A 5 -13.41 9.34 4.86
C THR A 5 -13.57 8.71 3.48
N SER A 6 -14.35 7.62 3.39
CA SER A 6 -14.68 6.98 2.11
C SER A 6 -15.31 8.00 1.17
N ASN A 7 -14.66 8.27 0.04
CA ASN A 7 -15.12 9.22 -0.95
C ASN A 7 -15.96 8.49 -2.03
N SER A 8 -16.98 9.18 -2.57
CA SER A 8 -17.81 8.67 -3.65
C SER A 8 -17.20 9.05 -5.01
N ILE A 9 -16.98 8.08 -5.88
CA ILE A 9 -16.58 8.32 -7.27
C ILE A 9 -17.65 7.82 -8.24
N PHE A 10 -17.66 8.36 -9.44
CA PHE A 10 -18.49 7.86 -10.54
C PHE A 10 -17.62 7.69 -11.78
N VAL A 11 -17.98 6.74 -12.63
CA VAL A 11 -17.29 6.50 -13.90
C VAL A 11 -18.04 7.25 -15.01
N LEU A 12 -17.29 7.98 -15.84
CA LEU A 12 -17.84 8.52 -17.08
C LEU A 12 -17.69 7.45 -18.16
N TRP A 13 -18.81 6.95 -18.69
CA TRP A 13 -18.83 5.95 -19.76
C TRP A 13 -19.59 6.51 -20.96
N ASN A 14 -18.90 6.65 -22.10
CA ASN A 14 -19.47 7.22 -23.35
C ASN A 14 -20.22 8.55 -23.13
N GLY A 15 -19.65 9.44 -22.30
CA GLY A 15 -20.25 10.74 -21.97
C GLY A 15 -21.39 10.70 -20.94
N SER A 16 -21.84 9.52 -20.53
CA SER A 16 -22.86 9.34 -19.49
C SER A 16 -22.22 9.00 -18.14
N ARG A 17 -22.75 9.57 -17.05
CA ARG A 17 -22.30 9.23 -15.69
C ARG A 17 -22.94 7.92 -15.23
N ALA A 18 -22.11 6.96 -14.84
CA ALA A 18 -22.54 5.80 -14.07
C ALA A 18 -22.93 6.21 -12.63
N PRO A 19 -23.69 5.37 -11.90
CA PRO A 19 -23.97 5.59 -10.48
C PRO A 19 -22.68 5.74 -9.67
N ALA A 20 -22.72 6.62 -8.67
CA ALA A 20 -21.59 6.80 -7.78
C ALA A 20 -21.44 5.59 -6.84
N PHE A 21 -20.19 5.23 -6.54
CA PHE A 21 -19.84 4.20 -5.57
C PHE A 21 -18.73 4.68 -4.64
N PHE A 22 -18.71 4.13 -3.42
CA PHE A 22 -17.73 4.49 -2.41
C PHE A 22 -16.52 3.57 -2.48
N HIS A 23 -15.33 4.15 -2.40
CA HIS A 23 -14.12 3.36 -2.19
C HIS A 23 -14.08 2.85 -0.75
N MET A 24 -14.02 1.53 -0.59
CA MET A 24 -13.85 0.88 0.72
C MET A 24 -12.38 0.73 1.12
N ARG A 25 -11.46 0.80 0.13
CA ARG A 25 -10.02 0.61 0.29
C ARG A 25 -9.27 1.54 -0.65
N GLY A 26 -8.07 1.96 -0.23
CA GLY A 26 -7.18 2.80 -1.02
C GLY A 26 -7.02 4.21 -0.44
N LEU A 27 -5.84 4.79 -0.66
CA LEU A 27 -5.54 6.19 -0.38
C LEU A 27 -5.83 7.02 -1.62
N ARG A 28 -6.27 8.27 -1.43
CA ARG A 28 -6.68 9.12 -2.56
C ARG A 28 -5.44 9.63 -3.30
N GLN A 29 -5.27 9.20 -4.55
CA GLN A 29 -4.24 9.76 -5.43
C GLN A 29 -4.54 11.26 -5.66
N GLY A 30 -3.56 12.13 -5.40
CA GLY A 30 -3.73 13.58 -5.44
C GLY A 30 -4.25 14.23 -4.15
N ASP A 31 -4.44 13.47 -3.07
CA ASP A 31 -4.54 14.06 -1.72
C ASP A 31 -3.12 14.31 -1.20
N PRO A 32 -2.77 15.55 -0.79
CA PRO A 32 -1.44 15.87 -0.29
C PRO A 32 -1.00 15.02 0.92
N LEU A 33 -1.93 14.43 1.68
CA LEU A 33 -1.60 13.60 2.85
C LEU A 33 -1.38 12.12 2.51
N SER A 34 -1.94 11.63 1.41
CA SER A 34 -1.90 10.22 1.04
C SER A 34 -0.48 9.66 0.83
N PRO A 35 0.47 10.37 0.19
CA PRO A 35 1.86 9.90 0.07
C PRO A 35 2.55 9.68 1.43
N TYR A 36 2.33 10.60 2.38
CA TYR A 36 2.92 10.48 3.72
C TYR A 36 2.36 9.28 4.49
N LEU A 37 1.04 9.08 4.42
CA LEU A 37 0.40 7.91 5.04
C LEU A 37 0.91 6.59 4.41
N PHE A 38 1.08 6.56 3.09
CA PHE A 38 1.65 5.40 2.42
C PHE A 38 3.04 5.08 2.95
N VAL A 39 3.95 6.07 2.98
CA VAL A 39 5.32 5.90 3.48
C VAL A 39 5.34 5.40 4.93
N LEU A 40 4.58 6.05 5.83
CA LEU A 40 4.51 5.66 7.24
C LEU A 40 3.99 4.23 7.42
N CYS A 41 2.95 3.85 6.69
CA CYS A 41 2.41 2.50 6.73
C CYS A 41 3.41 1.47 6.20
N THR A 42 4.10 1.76 5.08
CA THR A 42 5.11 0.85 4.51
C THR A 42 6.34 0.70 5.40
N GLU A 43 6.79 1.78 6.05
CA GLU A 43 7.92 1.73 6.99
C GLU A 43 7.58 0.84 8.18
N ARG A 44 6.40 1.04 8.79
CA ARG A 44 5.95 0.21 9.90
C ARG A 44 5.80 -1.25 9.48
N LEU A 45 5.24 -1.50 8.30
CA LEU A 45 5.09 -2.84 7.74
C LEU A 45 6.46 -3.51 7.53
N GLY A 46 7.45 -2.78 7.00
CA GLY A 46 8.81 -3.27 6.82
C GLY A 46 9.43 -3.74 8.14
N VAL A 47 9.32 -2.94 9.20
CA VAL A 47 9.78 -3.32 10.55
C VAL A 47 9.10 -4.59 11.06
N MET A 48 7.79 -4.73 10.82
CA MET A 48 7.06 -5.93 11.21
C MET A 48 7.53 -7.16 10.44
N ILE A 49 7.73 -7.05 9.13
CA ILE A 49 8.23 -8.17 8.30
C ILE A 49 9.62 -8.60 8.78
N VAL A 50 10.53 -7.67 9.06
CA VAL A 50 11.86 -7.98 9.61
C VAL A 50 11.74 -8.74 10.94
N SER A 51 10.86 -8.28 11.84
CA SER A 51 10.64 -8.95 13.12
C SER A 51 10.13 -10.40 12.96
N GLU A 52 9.30 -10.66 11.96
CA GLU A 52 8.79 -12.02 11.69
C GLU A 52 9.86 -12.92 11.04
N VAL A 53 10.76 -12.34 10.24
CA VAL A 53 11.93 -13.04 9.70
C VAL A 53 12.90 -13.46 10.82
N GLU A 54 13.20 -12.55 11.75
CA GLU A 54 14.08 -12.83 12.90
C GLU A 54 13.52 -13.93 13.81
N LYS A 55 12.19 -14.00 13.93
CA LYS A 55 11.50 -15.06 14.70
C LYS A 55 11.38 -16.38 13.92
N GLY A 56 11.88 -16.46 12.69
CA GLY A 56 11.78 -17.64 11.83
C GLY A 56 10.36 -17.96 11.36
N ARG A 57 9.42 -17.02 11.50
CA ARG A 57 8.02 -17.19 11.04
C ARG A 57 7.79 -16.73 9.62
N TRP A 58 8.76 -16.03 9.05
CA TRP A 58 8.77 -15.60 7.66
C TRP A 58 10.11 -15.98 7.03
N ASP A 59 10.08 -16.79 5.97
CA ASP A 59 11.31 -17.17 5.27
C ASP A 59 11.59 -16.19 4.11
N PRO A 60 12.72 -15.46 4.13
CA PRO A 60 13.09 -14.57 3.03
C PRO A 60 13.58 -15.37 1.81
N ILE A 61 13.27 -14.83 0.63
CA ILE A 61 13.64 -15.44 -0.65
C ILE A 61 15.12 -15.16 -0.94
N GLN A 62 15.86 -16.19 -1.34
CA GLN A 62 17.25 -16.09 -1.78
C GLN A 62 17.37 -16.60 -3.22
N ILE A 63 17.67 -15.71 -4.16
CA ILE A 63 17.64 -16.02 -5.61
C ILE A 63 18.89 -16.82 -6.04
N SER A 64 20.02 -16.60 -5.37
CA SER A 64 21.28 -17.32 -5.65
C SER A 64 21.94 -17.77 -4.34
N LYS A 65 22.78 -18.81 -4.39
CA LYS A 65 23.39 -19.42 -3.18
C LYS A 65 24.09 -18.41 -2.25
N ASN A 66 24.66 -17.34 -2.83
CA ASN A 66 25.35 -16.27 -2.11
C ASN A 66 24.65 -14.91 -2.27
N GLY A 67 23.41 -14.90 -2.76
CA GLY A 67 22.63 -13.68 -2.96
C GLY A 67 22.03 -13.16 -1.65
N PRO A 68 21.60 -11.89 -1.63
CA PRO A 68 20.91 -11.33 -0.48
C PRO A 68 19.61 -12.09 -0.21
N ARG A 69 19.25 -12.21 1.07
CA ARG A 69 17.94 -12.71 1.48
C ARG A 69 16.96 -11.54 1.47
N ILE A 70 15.96 -11.60 0.59
CA ILE A 70 14.97 -10.54 0.38
C ILE A 70 13.67 -10.96 1.07
N SER A 71 13.24 -10.20 2.07
CA SER A 71 11.97 -10.44 2.78
C SER A 71 10.82 -9.57 2.27
N HIS A 72 11.11 -8.37 1.77
CA HIS A 72 10.14 -7.43 1.23
C HIS A 72 10.80 -6.44 0.26
N LEU A 73 9.99 -5.88 -0.65
CA LEU A 73 10.39 -4.84 -1.59
C LEU A 73 9.21 -3.87 -1.74
N PHE A 74 9.42 -2.60 -1.42
CA PHE A 74 8.41 -1.55 -1.58
C PHE A 74 8.74 -0.68 -2.78
N PHE A 75 7.72 -0.32 -3.56
CA PHE A 75 7.81 0.64 -4.65
C PHE A 75 7.01 1.88 -4.28
N TYR A 76 7.60 3.04 -4.51
CA TYR A 76 6.98 4.33 -4.32
C TYR A 76 6.74 4.95 -5.70
N SER A 77 5.56 5.52 -5.90
CA SER A 77 5.10 6.16 -7.14
C SER A 77 5.03 7.66 -6.99
#